data_AF-A0A1W9HWT0-F1
#
_entry.id   AF-A0A1W9HWT0-F1
#
_cell.length_a   1.000
_cell.length_b   1.000
_cell.length_c   1.000
_cell.angle_alpha   90.00
_cell.angle_beta   90.00
_cell.angle_gamma   90.00
#
_symmetry.space_group_name_H-M   'P 1'
#
loop_
_entity.id
_entity.type
_entity.pdbx_description
1 polymer ?
#
loop_
_entity_poly.entity_id
_entity_poly.type
_entity_poly.pdbx_seq_one_letter_code
_entity_poly.pdbx_strand_id
1 'polypeptide(L)'
;MSDNHGQLLHLVFGGELKSLDSHEFRDIDKLDIVGIYPNYASARAAWRGKAQATVDNAHMRYFVVHLHRLLEPVEESSTGKSAAGGGHG
;
A
#
# COMPACT_ATOMS: atom_id res chain seq x y z
N MET A 1 3.19 23.56 10.96
CA MET A 1 2.39 22.71 10.07
C MET A 1 3.03 21.34 10.07
N SER A 2 2.44 20.38 10.78
CA SER A 2 2.87 18.99 10.70
C SER A 2 2.03 18.35 9.61
N ASP A 3 2.64 18.15 8.45
CA ASP A 3 2.09 17.41 7.33
C ASP A 3 1.83 15.96 7.78
N ASN A 4 0.69 15.74 8.44
CA ASN A 4 0.11 14.42 8.72
C ASN A 4 -0.43 13.82 7.41
N HIS A 5 0.41 13.79 6.38
CA HIS A 5 0.20 13.00 5.19
C HIS A 5 0.44 11.55 5.63
N GLY A 6 -0.64 10.89 6.06
CA GLY A 6 -0.61 9.51 6.53
C GLY A 6 0.37 8.68 5.71
N GLN A 7 1.26 7.97 6.38
CA GLN A 7 2.31 7.18 5.76
C GLN A 7 1.68 6.07 4.92
N LEU A 8 1.29 6.40 3.69
CA LEU A 8 0.69 5.48 2.75
C LEU A 8 1.83 4.64 2.17
N LEU A 9 2.07 3.49 2.79
CA LEU A 9 3.03 2.51 2.30
C LEU A 9 2.43 1.78 1.09
N HIS A 10 3.13 1.88 -0.03
CA HIS A 10 2.79 1.22 -1.29
C HIS A 10 3.78 0.08 -1.52
N LEU A 11 3.30 -1.16 -1.47
CA LEU A 11 4.10 -2.33 -1.80
C LEU A 11 3.91 -2.65 -3.28
N VAL A 12 5.02 -2.81 -3.98
CA VAL A 12 5.05 -3.28 -5.37
C VAL A 12 5.58 -4.70 -5.37
N PHE A 13 4.79 -5.62 -5.91
CA PHE A 13 5.16 -7.02 -6.05
C PHE A 13 4.59 -7.58 -7.34
N GLY A 14 5.14 -8.68 -7.83
CA GLY A 14 4.65 -9.36 -9.02
C GLY A 14 4.95 -10.83 -8.98
N GLY A 15 4.35 -11.57 -9.90
CA GLY A 15 4.50 -13.01 -9.95
C GLY A 15 3.89 -13.58 -11.21
N GLU A 16 4.11 -14.88 -11.41
CA GLU A 16 3.47 -15.62 -12.49
C GLU A 16 2.02 -15.95 -12.09
N LEU A 17 1.06 -15.54 -12.90
CA LEU A 17 -0.35 -15.87 -12.71
C LEU A 17 -0.65 -17.27 -13.24
N LYS A 18 -1.61 -17.97 -12.62
CA LYS A 18 -2.12 -19.25 -13.14
C LYS A 18 -2.76 -19.10 -14.51
N SER A 19 -3.35 -17.94 -14.79
CA SER A 19 -4.04 -17.64 -16.04
C SER A 19 -4.04 -16.13 -16.28
N LEU A 20 -4.03 -15.71 -17.54
CA LEU A 20 -3.99 -14.30 -17.93
C LEU A 20 -5.19 -13.48 -17.43
N ASP A 21 -6.32 -14.14 -17.18
CA ASP A 21 -7.58 -13.53 -16.71
C ASP A 21 -7.77 -13.66 -15.18
N SER A 22 -6.91 -14.42 -14.49
CA SER A 22 -7.02 -14.66 -13.05
C SER A 22 -6.07 -13.77 -12.26
N HIS A 23 -6.46 -13.41 -11.04
CA HIS A 23 -5.61 -12.72 -10.07
C HIS A 23 -4.88 -13.70 -9.14
N GLU A 24 -4.98 -15.00 -9.40
CA GLU A 24 -4.28 -16.03 -8.63
C GLU A 24 -2.86 -16.24 -9.15
N PHE A 25 -1.89 -16.07 -8.25
CA PHE A 25 -0.52 -16.45 -8.50
C PHE A 25 -0.39 -17.97 -8.58
N ARG A 26 0.39 -18.44 -9.54
CA ARG A 26 0.73 -19.85 -9.71
C ARG A 26 1.62 -20.35 -8.58
N ASP A 27 2.62 -19.55 -8.22
CA ASP A 27 3.57 -19.81 -7.15
C ASP A 27 3.68 -18.59 -6.25
N ILE A 28 3.21 -18.71 -5.01
CA ILE A 28 3.31 -17.64 -3.99
C ILE A 28 4.76 -17.51 -3.50
N ASP A 29 5.51 -18.61 -3.50
CA ASP A 29 6.93 -18.63 -3.09
C ASP A 29 7.83 -17.90 -4.08
N LYS A 30 7.43 -17.84 -5.36
CA LYS A 30 8.16 -17.15 -6.44
C LYS A 30 7.69 -15.72 -6.71
N LEU A 31 7.04 -15.08 -5.73
CA LEU A 31 6.66 -13.69 -5.84
C LEU A 31 7.92 -12.80 -5.88
N ASP A 32 8.03 -11.98 -6.93
CA ASP A 32 9.05 -10.94 -7.06
C ASP A 32 8.60 -9.71 -6.27
N ILE A 33 9.25 -9.48 -5.12
CA ILE A 33 9.05 -8.27 -4.33
C ILE A 33 9.97 -7.19 -4.88
N VAL A 34 9.39 -6.17 -5.50
CA VAL A 34 10.15 -5.05 -6.09
C VAL A 34 10.61 -4.09 -5.00
N GLY A 35 9.73 -3.77 -4.05
CA GLY A 35 10.02 -2.88 -2.94
C GLY A 35 8.81 -2.19 -2.34
N ILE A 36 9.04 -1.47 -1.25
CA ILE A 36 8.04 -0.67 -0.53
C ILE A 36 8.38 0.81 -0.72
N TYR A 37 7.38 1.62 -1.04
CA TYR A 37 7.54 3.03 -1.35
C TYR A 37 6.61 3.91 -0.52
N PRO A 38 7.05 5.12 -0.14
CA PRO A 38 6.26 6.04 0.69
C PRO A 38 5.20 6.82 -0.09
N ASN A 39 5.17 6.71 -1.43
CA ASN A 39 4.21 7.42 -2.28
C ASN A 39 3.87 6.61 -3.54
N TYR A 40 2.67 6.86 -4.09
CA TYR A 40 2.16 6.17 -5.26
C TYR A 40 3.01 6.41 -6.52
N ALA A 41 3.57 7.62 -6.68
CA ALA A 41 4.35 7.96 -7.87
C ALA A 41 5.63 7.12 -7.98
N SER A 42 6.38 6.96 -6.89
CA SER A 42 7.56 6.10 -6.80
C SER A 42 7.20 4.63 -7.00
N ALA A 43 6.12 4.15 -6.36
CA ALA A 43 5.64 2.79 -6.54
C ALA A 43 5.26 2.50 -8.00
N ARG A 44 4.51 3.40 -8.64
CA ARG A 44 4.12 3.28 -10.05
C ARG A 44 5.31 3.30 -10.99
N ALA A 45 6.34 4.11 -10.70
CA ALA A 45 7.57 4.13 -11.49
C ALA A 45 8.30 2.78 -11.44
N ALA A 46 8.44 2.21 -10.24
CA ALA A 46 9.06 0.89 -10.05
C ALA A 46 8.25 -0.23 -10.71
N TRP A 47 6.93 -0.24 -10.50
CA TRP A 47 6.00 -1.16 -11.15
C TRP A 47 6.11 -1.09 -12.68
N ARG A 48 6.10 0.13 -13.25
CA ARG A 48 6.19 0.33 -14.70
C ARG A 48 7.50 -0.24 -15.25
N GLY A 49 8.63 0.01 -14.59
CA GLY A 49 9.91 -0.53 -15.03
C GLY A 49 9.92 -2.06 -15.06
N LYS A 50 9.42 -2.68 -14.00
CA LYS A 50 9.33 -4.15 -13.88
C LYS A 50 8.33 -4.76 -14.88
N ALA A 51 7.14 -4.16 -15.01
CA ALA A 51 6.12 -4.60 -15.96
C ALA A 51 6.58 -4.48 -17.42
N GLN A 52 7.36 -3.43 -17.75
CA GLN A 52 7.97 -3.29 -19.08
C GLN A 52 9.07 -4.33 -19.32
N ALA A 53 9.86 -4.66 -18.30
CA ALA A 53 10.91 -5.67 -18.39
C ALA A 53 10.39 -7.10 -18.55
N THR A 54 9.16 -7.37 -18.11
CA THR A 54 8.55 -8.71 -18.18
C THR A 54 7.52 -8.85 -19.29
N VAL A 55 7.55 -7.97 -20.31
CA VAL A 55 6.61 -8.03 -21.45
C VAL A 55 6.70 -9.35 -22.21
N ASP A 56 7.90 -9.97 -22.24
CA ASP A 56 8.15 -11.25 -22.88
C ASP A 56 7.56 -12.44 -22.11
N ASN A 57 7.23 -12.28 -20.83
CA ASN A 57 6.56 -13.30 -20.03
C ASN A 57 5.10 -12.93 -19.81
N ALA A 58 4.22 -13.46 -20.67
CA ALA A 58 2.80 -13.14 -20.69
C ALA A 58 2.09 -13.38 -19.35
N HIS A 59 2.54 -14.35 -18.55
CA HIS A 59 1.94 -14.67 -17.26
C HIS A 59 2.50 -13.82 -16.11
N MET A 60 3.58 -13.07 -16.33
CA MET A 60 4.21 -12.28 -15.28
C MET A 60 3.51 -10.93 -15.13
N ARG A 61 2.85 -10.75 -13.99
CA ARG A 61 2.07 -9.55 -13.69
C ARG A 61 2.54 -8.92 -12.39
N TYR A 62 2.71 -7.60 -12.42
CA TYR A 62 3.03 -6.82 -11.23
C TYR A 62 1.81 -6.02 -10.78
N PHE A 63 1.69 -5.84 -9.47
CA PHE A 63 0.61 -5.15 -8.78
C PHE A 63 1.18 -4.15 -7.78
N VAL A 64 0.41 -3.10 -7.50
CA VAL A 64 0.71 -2.11 -6.46
C VAL A 64 -0.42 -2.17 -5.44
N VAL A 65 -0.09 -2.41 -4.16
CA VAL A 65 -1.07 -2.48 -3.07
C VAL A 65 -0.77 -1.48 -1.98
N HIS A 66 -1.83 -0.98 -1.35
CA HIS A 66 -1.76 -0.03 -0.23
C HIS A 66 -1.85 -0.81 1.09
N LEU A 67 -0.76 -0.89 1.86
CA LEU A 67 -0.72 -1.65 3.13
C LEU A 67 -1.47 -0.97 4.28
N HIS A 68 -1.85 0.31 4.12
CA HIS A 68 -2.43 1.14 5.17
C HIS A 68 -3.84 0.69 5.65
N ARG A 69 -4.54 -0.21 4.97
CA ARG A 69 -5.94 -0.56 5.34
C ARG A 69 -6.09 -1.57 6.49
N LEU A 70 -4.99 -2.10 7.05
CA LEU A 70 -5.04 -3.22 8.01
C LEU A 70 -4.43 -2.94 9.39
N LEU A 71 -3.85 -1.76 9.61
CA LEU A 71 -3.55 -1.28 10.95
C LEU A 71 -4.63 -0.28 11.31
N GLU A 72 -5.46 -0.61 12.31
CA GLU A 72 -6.32 0.37 12.96
C GLU A 72 -5.48 1.62 13.22
N PRO A 73 -5.91 2.81 12.77
CA PRO A 73 -5.25 4.02 13.19
C PRO A 73 -5.47 4.06 14.71
N VAL A 74 -4.42 3.74 15.46
CA VAL A 74 -4.34 4.16 16.86
C VAL A 74 -4.21 5.67 16.74
N GLU A 75 -5.35 6.35 16.61
CA GLU A 75 -5.47 7.79 16.72
C GLU A 75 -5.05 8.12 18.15
N GLU A 76 -3.74 8.24 18.36
CA GLU A 76 -3.20 8.71 19.62
C GLU A 76 -3.66 10.15 19.83
N SER A 77 -4.70 10.27 20.64
CA SER A 77 -4.88 11.31 21.65
C SER A 77 -4.91 12.75 21.14
N SER A 78 -6.11 13.18 20.73
CA SER A 78 -6.53 14.57 20.92
C SER A 78 -7.08 14.75 22.34
N THR A 79 -6.18 14.82 23.33
CA THR A 79 -6.52 15.42 24.62
C THR A 79 -6.66 16.93 24.46
N GLY A 80 -7.75 17.49 25.00
CA GLY A 80 -7.88 18.92 25.23
C GLY A 80 -8.96 19.63 24.40
N LYS A 81 -10.24 19.48 24.79
CA LYS A 81 -11.19 20.58 24.61
C LYS A 81 -12.19 20.69 25.76
N SER A 82 -11.89 21.69 26.60
CA SER A 82 -12.81 22.54 27.37
C SER A 82 -13.78 21.87 28.32
N ALA A 83 -13.43 21.99 29.61
CA ALA A 83 -14.38 22.23 30.68
C ALA A 83 -15.41 23.30 30.25
N ALA A 84 -16.61 22.85 29.89
CA ALA A 84 -17.81 23.66 29.84
C ALA A 84 -18.45 23.63 31.23
N GLY A 85 -18.74 24.82 31.75
CA GLY A 85 -19.25 25.02 33.10
C GLY A 85 -20.64 24.45 33.35
N GLY A 86 -20.98 24.41 34.63
CA GLY A 86 -22.31 24.11 35.14
C GLY A 86 -22.30 24.19 36.66
N GLY A 87 -22.45 25.40 37.20
CA GLY A 87 -22.79 25.54 38.61
C GLY A 87 -24.19 25.02 38.88
N HIS A 88 -24.40 24.40 40.04
CA HIS A 88 -25.69 24.27 40.73
C HIS A 88 -25.40 23.88 42.19
N GLY A 89 -25.95 24.64 43.14
CA GLY A 89 -25.97 24.35 44.58
C GLY A 89 -25.55 25.52 45.44
#